data_AF-A0A8T7ABE4-F1
#
_entry.id   AF-A0A8T7ABE4-F1
#
_cell.length_a   1.000
_cell.length_b   1.000
_cell.length_c   1.000
_cell.angle_alpha   90.00
_cell.angle_beta   90.00
_cell.angle_gamma   90.00
#
_symmetry.space_group_name_H-M   'P 1'
#
loop_
_entity.id
_entity.type
_entity.pdbx_description
1 polymer ?
#
loop_
_entity_poly.entity_id
_entity_poly.type
_entity_poly.pdbx_seq_one_letter_code
_entity_poly.pdbx_strand_id
1 'polypeptide(L)'
;MLKQIFILILLVSLWHPPVFADGETHATHFVALDGNDSKDCLDPDLPCNSIKYAIDQAAKSSHVHIATGTYEVAAEDVVHFLGDKVPLMGGYTTADGFAKRDDINNPVTLLGIPFEFRAQVEALGFKVVSDSAGLSSQRVQEVEKFTAAYQHAATVQKTQVTCQNGAADGYECANIDLVAQLPLPSFSSTPSSASDIWGHVDMNNGNEYALMGLNNGIAVVDVSDPANPVEVGTISG
;
A
#
# COMPACT_ATOMS: atom_id res chain seq x y z
N MET A 1 -32.70 33.94 35.98
CA MET A 1 -31.36 33.43 35.65
C MET A 1 -31.36 32.13 34.86
N LEU A 2 -32.29 31.17 35.10
CA LEU A 2 -32.33 29.90 34.35
C LEU A 2 -32.62 30.02 32.84
N LYS A 3 -33.38 31.04 32.42
CA LYS A 3 -33.77 31.26 31.01
C LYS A 3 -32.62 31.79 30.13
N GLN A 4 -31.64 32.48 30.71
CA GLN A 4 -30.45 32.97 29.99
C GLN A 4 -29.40 31.87 29.78
N ILE A 5 -29.31 30.91 30.70
CA ILE A 5 -28.41 29.76 30.60
C ILE A 5 -28.82 28.83 29.44
N PHE A 6 -30.12 28.64 29.22
CA PHE A 6 -30.62 27.82 28.11
C PHE A 6 -30.31 28.40 26.72
N ILE A 7 -30.34 29.73 26.59
CA ILE A 7 -30.02 30.42 25.33
C ILE A 7 -28.52 30.34 25.02
N LEU A 8 -27.67 30.37 26.06
CA LEU A 8 -26.22 30.27 25.89
C LEU A 8 -25.79 28.85 25.46
N ILE A 9 -26.44 27.80 25.97
CA ILE A 9 -26.15 26.41 25.58
C ILE A 9 -26.61 26.12 24.14
N LEU A 10 -27.73 26.71 23.70
CA LEU A 10 -28.24 26.55 22.33
C LEU A 10 -27.38 27.26 21.27
N LEU A 11 -26.65 28.31 21.64
CA LEU A 11 -25.76 29.06 20.76
C LEU A 11 -24.38 28.39 20.56
N VAL A 12 -23.93 27.59 21.53
CA VAL A 12 -22.65 26.86 21.42
C VAL A 12 -22.78 25.60 20.56
N SER A 13 -23.98 25.00 20.46
CA SER A 13 -24.24 23.82 19.60
C SER A 13 -24.34 24.13 18.10
N LEU A 14 -24.18 25.39 17.68
CA LEU A 14 -24.23 25.81 16.27
C LEU A 14 -22.85 26.09 15.66
N TRP A 15 -21.77 26.01 16.45
CA TRP A 15 -20.40 26.05 15.95
C TRP A 15 -19.89 24.63 15.74
N HIS A 16 -20.28 24.02 14.62
CA HIS A 16 -19.55 22.87 14.09
C HIS A 16 -18.45 23.42 13.18
N PRO A 17 -17.15 23.09 13.40
CA PRO A 17 -16.15 23.32 12.38
C PRO A 17 -16.59 22.60 11.10
N PRO A 18 -16.33 23.16 9.90
CA PRO A 18 -16.60 22.45 8.67
C PRO A 18 -15.84 21.12 8.70
N VAL A 19 -16.58 20.02 8.72
CA VAL A 19 -16.03 18.69 8.48
C VAL A 19 -15.80 18.62 6.97
N PHE A 20 -14.56 18.80 6.56
CA PHE A 20 -14.15 18.45 5.20
C PHE A 20 -14.13 16.94 5.13
N ALA A 21 -15.10 16.36 4.42
CA ALA A 21 -14.94 15.00 3.93
C ALA A 21 -13.88 15.10 2.81
N ASP A 22 -12.69 14.54 3.04
CA ASP A 22 -11.72 14.33 1.96
C ASP A 22 -12.38 13.40 0.94
N GLY A 23 -12.94 14.00 -0.12
CA GLY A 23 -13.34 13.25 -1.28
C GLY A 23 -12.08 12.69 -1.90
N GLU A 24 -12.03 11.38 -2.13
CA GLU A 24 -10.95 10.73 -2.88
C GLU A 24 -10.83 11.40 -4.26
N THR A 25 -9.87 12.31 -4.41
CA THR A 25 -9.57 12.91 -5.70
C THR A 25 -8.68 11.94 -6.47
N HIS A 26 -9.21 11.38 -7.55
CA HIS A 26 -8.44 10.63 -8.53
C HIS A 26 -7.40 11.57 -9.16
N ALA A 27 -6.15 11.49 -8.71
CA ALA A 27 -5.09 12.38 -9.14
C ALA A 27 -3.97 11.59 -9.82
N THR A 28 -3.26 12.22 -10.75
CA THR A 28 -2.07 11.64 -11.37
C THR A 28 -0.85 12.29 -10.73
N HIS A 29 0.02 11.48 -10.14
CA HIS A 29 1.30 11.92 -9.63
C HIS A 29 2.38 11.65 -10.67
N PHE A 30 3.27 12.61 -10.89
CA PHE A 30 4.33 12.53 -11.88
C PHE A 30 5.68 12.27 -11.20
N VAL A 31 6.50 11.41 -11.79
CA VAL A 31 7.83 11.05 -11.26
C VAL A 31 8.88 11.22 -12.35
N ALA A 32 9.98 11.91 -12.03
CA ALA A 32 11.15 12.07 -12.88
C ALA A 32 12.44 12.17 -12.05
N LEU A 33 13.58 11.75 -12.61
CA LEU A 33 14.87 11.75 -11.92
C LEU A 33 15.38 13.13 -11.48
N ASP A 34 14.89 14.20 -12.09
CA ASP A 34 15.18 15.60 -11.75
C ASP A 34 14.08 16.26 -10.90
N GLY A 35 13.08 15.49 -10.46
CA GLY A 35 11.99 15.93 -9.61
C GLY A 35 12.41 16.24 -8.16
N ASN A 36 11.42 16.58 -7.33
CA ASN A 36 11.61 16.94 -5.92
C ASN A 36 10.51 16.37 -5.01
N ASP A 37 10.92 15.55 -4.03
CA ASP A 37 10.06 14.90 -3.03
C ASP A 37 9.68 15.85 -1.87
N SER A 38 9.10 17.01 -2.20
CA SER A 38 8.65 18.00 -1.21
C SER A 38 7.23 18.54 -1.45
N LYS A 39 6.54 18.07 -2.50
CA LYS A 39 5.23 18.55 -2.95
C LYS A 39 4.30 17.36 -3.24
N ASP A 40 3.07 17.64 -3.63
CA ASP A 40 2.08 16.62 -4.01
C ASP A 40 2.37 15.94 -5.37
N CYS A 41 3.24 16.52 -6.20
CA CYS A 41 3.65 16.03 -7.51
C CYS A 41 2.51 15.85 -8.51
N LEU A 42 1.47 16.67 -8.40
CA LEU A 42 0.30 16.66 -9.29
C LEU A 42 0.50 17.50 -10.56
N ASP A 43 1.58 18.27 -10.62
CA ASP A 43 1.96 19.10 -11.75
C ASP A 43 3.10 18.42 -12.52
N PRO A 44 2.95 18.13 -13.82
CA PRO A 44 4.01 17.50 -14.62
C PRO A 44 5.30 18.33 -14.72
N ASP A 45 5.25 19.64 -14.49
CA ASP A 45 6.44 20.51 -14.43
C ASP A 45 7.13 20.46 -13.05
N LEU A 46 6.49 19.86 -12.04
CA LEU A 46 7.00 19.68 -10.68
C LEU A 46 6.85 18.22 -10.21
N PRO A 47 7.47 17.26 -10.92
CA PRO A 47 7.36 15.85 -10.57
C PRO A 47 8.10 15.52 -9.26
N CYS A 48 7.72 14.41 -8.64
CA CYS A 48 8.48 13.75 -7.59
C CYS A 48 9.81 13.22 -8.13
N ASN A 49 10.81 13.12 -7.25
CA ASN A 49 12.08 12.47 -7.56
C ASN A 49 11.97 10.94 -7.47
N SER A 50 11.29 10.43 -6.44
CA SER A 50 11.18 9.00 -6.18
C SER A 50 9.77 8.45 -6.42
N ILE A 51 9.71 7.21 -6.90
CA ILE A 51 8.43 6.51 -7.12
C ILE A 51 7.73 6.26 -5.79
N LYS A 52 8.48 5.90 -4.74
CA LYS A 52 7.94 5.68 -3.40
C LYS A 52 7.22 6.92 -2.87
N TYR A 53 7.86 8.08 -2.94
CA TYR A 53 7.25 9.29 -2.40
C TYR A 53 5.94 9.62 -3.12
N ALA A 54 5.87 9.43 -4.45
CA ALA A 54 4.62 9.55 -5.20
C ALA A 54 3.53 8.55 -4.75
N ILE A 55 3.88 7.29 -4.47
CA ILE A 55 2.95 6.28 -3.93
C ILE A 55 2.42 6.69 -2.55
N ASP A 56 3.28 7.27 -1.71
CA ASP A 56 2.91 7.73 -0.37
C ASP A 56 1.98 8.95 -0.41
N GLN A 57 2.12 9.82 -1.42
CA GLN A 57 1.19 10.93 -1.67
C GLN A 57 -0.14 10.47 -2.30
N ALA A 58 -0.14 9.34 -2.99
CA ALA A 58 -1.26 8.87 -3.79
C ALA A 58 -2.40 8.24 -2.95
N ALA A 59 -3.63 8.67 -3.23
CA ALA A 59 -4.85 8.03 -2.74
C ALA A 59 -5.15 6.72 -3.50
N LYS A 60 -6.04 5.87 -2.96
CA LYS A 60 -6.37 4.51 -3.46
C LYS A 60 -6.80 4.41 -4.93
N SER A 61 -7.21 5.52 -5.55
CA SER A 61 -7.63 5.54 -6.96
C SER A 61 -6.87 6.59 -7.79
N SER A 62 -5.68 6.94 -7.33
CA SER A 62 -4.71 7.77 -8.05
C SER A 62 -3.87 6.92 -9.01
N HIS A 63 -3.09 7.56 -9.88
CA HIS A 63 -2.16 6.89 -10.78
C HIS A 63 -0.78 7.53 -10.67
N VAL A 64 0.28 6.78 -10.94
CA VAL A 64 1.65 7.32 -10.98
C VAL A 64 2.21 7.20 -12.39
N HIS A 65 2.49 8.33 -13.03
CA HIS A 65 3.16 8.39 -14.32
C HIS A 65 4.66 8.57 -14.12
N ILE A 66 5.46 7.63 -14.63
CA ILE A 66 6.89 7.57 -14.39
C ILE A 66 7.63 7.85 -15.69
N ALA A 67 8.46 8.88 -15.66
CA ALA A 67 9.33 9.22 -16.78
C ALA A 67 10.44 8.18 -16.95
N THR A 68 10.87 7.96 -18.19
CA THR A 68 12.02 7.13 -18.55
C THR A 68 13.24 7.45 -17.68
N GLY A 69 13.95 6.42 -17.25
CA GLY A 69 15.04 6.58 -16.28
C GLY A 69 15.37 5.31 -15.52
N THR A 70 16.40 5.39 -14.69
CA THR A 70 16.77 4.32 -13.75
C THR A 70 16.52 4.79 -12.33
N TYR A 71 15.62 4.13 -11.63
CA TYR A 71 15.21 4.47 -10.26
C TYR A 71 15.71 3.41 -9.29
N GLU A 72 16.30 3.85 -8.19
CA GLU A 72 16.69 2.96 -7.10
C GLU A 72 15.49 2.66 -6.21
N VAL A 73 15.32 1.38 -5.85
CA VAL A 73 14.23 0.91 -5.02
C VAL A 73 14.80 0.23 -3.77
N ALA A 74 14.38 0.69 -2.60
CA ALA A 74 14.72 0.05 -1.33
C ALA A 74 14.00 -1.32 -1.23
N ALA A 75 14.53 -2.27 -0.44
CA ALA A 75 14.11 -3.67 -0.52
C ALA A 75 12.78 -3.82 0.21
N GLU A 76 12.69 -3.15 1.36
CA GLU A 76 11.50 -2.89 2.14
C GLU A 76 10.38 -2.21 1.35
N ASP A 77 10.72 -1.42 0.32
CA ASP A 77 9.74 -0.67 -0.45
C ASP A 77 9.11 -1.51 -1.55
N VAL A 78 9.72 -2.64 -1.95
CA VAL A 78 9.26 -3.47 -3.07
C VAL A 78 7.79 -3.89 -2.92
N VAL A 79 7.32 -4.14 -1.69
CA VAL A 79 5.90 -4.47 -1.43
C VAL A 79 4.97 -3.34 -1.87
N HIS A 80 5.39 -2.07 -1.75
CA HIS A 80 4.59 -0.93 -2.17
C HIS A 80 4.45 -0.85 -3.70
N PHE A 81 5.42 -1.39 -4.45
CA PHE A 81 5.36 -1.48 -5.91
C PHE A 81 4.49 -2.65 -6.39
N LEU A 82 4.35 -3.68 -5.56
CA LEU A 82 3.57 -4.88 -5.87
C LEU A 82 2.15 -4.84 -5.31
N GLY A 83 1.91 -4.01 -4.30
CA GLY A 83 0.58 -3.74 -3.80
C GLY A 83 -0.16 -2.93 -4.85
N ASP A 84 -1.20 -3.52 -5.46
CA ASP A 84 -2.10 -2.89 -6.45
C ASP A 84 -2.87 -1.64 -5.91
N LYS A 85 -2.36 -1.00 -4.84
CA LYS A 85 -2.91 0.19 -4.20
C LYS A 85 -2.97 1.37 -5.17
N VAL A 86 -1.96 1.54 -6.02
CA VAL A 86 -1.86 2.66 -6.97
C VAL A 86 -1.22 2.15 -8.26
N PRO A 87 -1.90 2.21 -9.42
CA PRO A 87 -1.32 1.79 -10.69
C PRO A 87 -0.06 2.59 -11.04
N LEU A 88 1.06 1.88 -11.19
CA LEU A 88 2.34 2.45 -11.62
C LEU A 88 2.48 2.31 -13.13
N MET A 89 2.66 3.44 -13.81
CA MET A 89 2.69 3.50 -15.27
C MET A 89 4.00 4.11 -15.75
N GLY A 90 4.94 3.27 -16.16
CA GLY A 90 6.12 3.71 -16.91
C GLY A 90 5.79 4.11 -18.35
N GLY A 91 6.82 4.52 -19.09
CA GLY A 91 6.70 4.85 -20.52
C GLY A 91 6.58 6.35 -20.83
N TYR A 92 6.67 7.23 -19.84
CA TYR A 92 6.54 8.67 -20.04
C TYR A 92 7.89 9.37 -20.18
N THR A 93 7.86 10.67 -20.47
CA THR A 93 9.05 11.52 -20.51
C THR A 93 8.69 12.94 -20.06
N THR A 94 9.63 13.64 -19.44
CA THR A 94 9.43 15.07 -19.10
C THR A 94 9.43 15.95 -20.35
N ALA A 95 10.07 15.50 -21.45
CA ALA A 95 10.21 16.28 -22.67
C ALA A 95 8.88 16.59 -23.38
N ASP A 96 7.85 15.76 -23.18
CA ASP A 96 6.50 15.97 -23.71
C ASP A 96 5.48 16.30 -22.61
N GLY A 97 5.95 16.59 -21.39
CA GLY A 97 5.09 16.85 -20.24
C GLY A 97 4.24 15.66 -19.84
N PHE A 98 4.77 14.43 -19.97
CA PHE A 98 4.07 13.17 -19.68
C PHE A 98 2.81 12.95 -20.55
N ALA A 99 2.76 13.55 -21.74
CA ALA A 99 1.57 13.52 -22.59
C ALA A 99 1.34 12.15 -23.26
N LYS A 100 2.40 11.42 -23.61
CA LYS A 100 2.30 10.14 -24.32
C LYS A 100 3.10 9.04 -23.65
N ARG A 101 2.44 7.90 -23.43
CA ARG A 101 3.05 6.65 -23.00
C ARG A 101 3.66 5.88 -24.18
N ASP A 102 4.91 5.47 -24.03
CA ASP A 102 5.66 4.63 -24.98
C ASP A 102 6.69 3.75 -24.24
N ASP A 103 6.28 2.53 -23.87
CA ASP A 103 7.10 1.62 -23.06
C ASP A 103 8.37 1.13 -23.77
N ILE A 104 8.40 1.22 -25.10
CA ILE A 104 9.53 0.76 -25.91
C ILE A 104 10.62 1.82 -25.93
N ASN A 105 10.24 3.07 -26.22
CA ASN A 105 11.18 4.17 -26.39
C ASN A 105 11.51 4.90 -25.08
N ASN A 106 10.61 4.82 -24.08
CA ASN A 106 10.77 5.45 -22.77
C ASN A 106 10.82 4.39 -21.64
N PRO A 107 11.76 3.43 -21.67
CA PRO A 107 11.80 2.37 -20.68
C PRO A 107 12.11 2.92 -19.28
N VAL A 108 11.43 2.37 -18.28
CA VAL A 108 11.74 2.62 -16.87
C VAL A 108 12.47 1.40 -16.31
N THR A 109 13.63 1.65 -15.71
CA THR A 109 14.48 0.62 -15.10
C THR A 109 14.47 0.77 -13.60
N LEU A 110 14.25 -0.32 -12.87
CA LEU A 110 14.33 -0.38 -11.42
C LEU A 110 15.59 -1.13 -10.98
N LEU A 111 16.36 -0.52 -10.07
CA LEU A 111 17.54 -1.10 -9.47
C LEU A 111 17.24 -1.54 -8.03
N GLY A 112 17.79 -2.69 -7.62
CA GLY A 112 17.69 -3.16 -6.24
C GLY A 112 16.49 -4.08 -5.95
N ILE A 113 15.76 -4.52 -6.98
CA ILE A 113 14.64 -5.46 -6.83
C ILE A 113 15.16 -6.88 -6.50
N PRO A 114 14.74 -7.47 -5.36
CA PRO A 114 15.08 -8.85 -4.99
C PRO A 114 14.63 -9.86 -6.04
N PHE A 115 15.36 -10.96 -6.19
CA PHE A 115 15.18 -11.94 -7.26
C PHE A 115 13.75 -12.50 -7.33
N GLU A 116 13.14 -12.78 -6.19
CA GLU A 116 11.80 -13.36 -6.05
C GLU A 116 10.67 -12.43 -6.53
N PHE A 117 10.90 -11.12 -6.58
CA PHE A 117 9.90 -10.13 -7.01
C PHE A 117 10.08 -9.69 -8.46
N ARG A 118 11.20 -10.05 -9.11
CA ARG A 118 11.53 -9.54 -10.46
C ARG A 118 10.48 -9.85 -11.49
N ALA A 119 10.02 -11.10 -11.54
CA ALA A 119 9.00 -11.50 -12.51
C ALA A 119 7.70 -10.70 -12.35
N GLN A 120 7.34 -10.36 -11.11
CA GLN A 120 6.14 -9.56 -10.81
C GLN A 120 6.35 -8.10 -11.23
N VAL A 121 7.50 -7.51 -10.89
CA VAL A 121 7.87 -6.14 -11.29
C VAL A 121 8.01 -6.01 -12.82
N GLU A 122 8.56 -7.01 -13.49
CA GLU A 122 8.65 -7.06 -14.95
C GLU A 122 7.27 -7.21 -15.61
N ALA A 123 6.34 -7.94 -14.98
CA ALA A 123 4.97 -8.03 -15.44
C ALA A 123 4.22 -6.68 -15.36
N LEU A 124 4.66 -5.76 -14.50
CA LEU A 124 4.17 -4.36 -14.46
C LEU A 124 4.77 -3.48 -15.58
N GLY A 125 5.66 -4.03 -16.41
CA GLY A 125 6.28 -3.33 -17.54
C GLY A 125 7.60 -2.61 -17.22
N PHE A 126 8.15 -2.81 -16.01
CA PHE A 126 9.45 -2.27 -15.63
C PHE A 126 10.59 -3.19 -16.05
N LYS A 127 11.73 -2.61 -16.45
CA LYS A 127 12.97 -3.36 -16.60
C LYS A 127 13.65 -3.47 -15.25
N VAL A 128 14.18 -4.64 -14.90
CA VAL A 128 14.91 -4.81 -13.65
C VAL A 128 16.39 -5.04 -13.93
N VAL A 129 17.25 -4.25 -13.29
CA VAL A 129 18.69 -4.48 -13.31
C VAL A 129 19.10 -5.26 -12.06
N SER A 130 19.83 -6.34 -12.29
CA SER A 130 19.96 -7.48 -11.38
C SER A 130 21.34 -7.65 -10.75
N ASP A 131 22.31 -6.86 -11.15
CA ASP A 131 23.69 -7.08 -10.79
C ASP A 131 23.98 -6.54 -9.40
N SER A 132 24.13 -7.50 -8.49
CA SER A 132 24.82 -7.33 -7.20
C SER A 132 26.23 -6.75 -7.33
N ALA A 133 26.79 -6.68 -8.55
CA ALA A 133 28.05 -6.00 -8.83
C ALA A 133 27.96 -4.46 -8.66
N GLY A 134 26.76 -3.88 -8.74
CA GLY A 134 26.52 -2.46 -8.45
C GLY A 134 26.01 -2.18 -7.05
N LEU A 135 25.56 -3.20 -6.31
CA LEU A 135 24.99 -3.05 -4.96
C LEU A 135 26.08 -3.22 -3.89
N SER A 136 26.05 -2.36 -2.87
CA SER A 136 26.97 -2.49 -1.74
C SER A 136 26.72 -3.80 -0.98
N SER A 137 27.73 -4.32 -0.28
CA SER A 137 27.59 -5.51 0.56
C SER A 137 26.54 -5.36 1.67
N GLN A 138 26.30 -4.13 2.14
CA GLN A 138 25.21 -3.80 3.06
C GLN A 138 23.84 -3.99 2.41
N ARG A 139 23.71 -3.55 1.16
CA ARG A 139 22.47 -3.62 0.40
C ARG A 139 22.06 -5.06 0.09
N VAL A 140 23.04 -5.93 -0.17
CA VAL A 140 22.79 -7.36 -0.34
C VAL A 140 22.21 -7.96 0.95
N GLN A 141 22.75 -7.61 2.12
CA GLN A 141 22.25 -8.09 3.41
C GLN A 141 20.82 -7.60 3.72
N GLU A 142 20.50 -6.36 3.35
CA GLU A 142 19.14 -5.82 3.49
C GLU A 142 18.14 -6.58 2.63
N VAL A 143 18.47 -6.81 1.35
CA VAL A 143 17.65 -7.58 0.43
C VAL A 143 17.41 -9.00 0.98
N GLU A 144 18.47 -9.71 1.38
CA GLU A 144 18.36 -11.07 1.93
C GLU A 144 17.49 -11.13 3.20
N LYS A 145 17.67 -10.16 4.12
CA LYS A 145 16.87 -10.07 5.34
C LYS A 145 15.40 -9.81 5.03
N PHE A 146 15.13 -8.93 4.08
CA PHE A 146 13.78 -8.60 3.65
C PHE A 146 13.10 -9.82 2.99
N THR A 147 13.79 -10.51 2.08
CA THR A 147 13.31 -11.75 1.45
C THR A 147 12.90 -12.79 2.50
N ALA A 148 13.74 -13.00 3.52
CA ALA A 148 13.47 -13.95 4.59
C ALA A 148 12.24 -13.55 5.42
N ALA A 149 12.10 -12.26 5.75
CA ALA A 149 10.94 -11.75 6.49
C ALA A 149 9.63 -11.88 5.68
N TYR A 150 9.67 -11.57 4.39
CA TYR A 150 8.51 -11.72 3.50
C TYR A 150 8.09 -13.19 3.37
N GLN A 151 9.04 -14.10 3.13
CA GLN A 151 8.75 -15.54 3.06
C GLN A 151 8.16 -16.07 4.37
N HIS A 152 8.61 -15.56 5.51
CA HIS A 152 8.06 -15.91 6.82
C HIS A 152 6.62 -15.40 6.97
N ALA A 153 6.35 -14.15 6.59
CA ALA A 153 5.00 -13.57 6.61
C ALA A 153 4.03 -14.26 5.62
N ALA A 154 4.53 -14.74 4.48
CA ALA A 154 3.70 -15.35 3.45
C ALA A 154 3.28 -16.80 3.75
N THR A 155 3.87 -17.45 4.76
CA THR A 155 3.69 -18.89 5.01
C THR A 155 3.24 -19.23 6.43
N VAL A 156 3.37 -18.30 7.38
CA VAL A 156 3.06 -18.54 8.78
C VAL A 156 1.79 -17.83 9.18
N GLN A 157 0.77 -18.61 9.59
CA GLN A 157 -0.31 -18.08 10.40
C GLN A 157 0.25 -17.77 11.78
N LYS A 158 0.37 -16.49 12.09
CA LYS A 158 0.85 -16.00 13.39
C LYS A 158 -0.34 -15.86 14.33
N THR A 159 -0.14 -16.16 15.60
CA THR A 159 -1.14 -15.96 16.65
C THR A 159 -0.50 -15.30 17.86
N GLN A 160 -1.19 -14.29 18.41
CA GLN A 160 -0.91 -13.67 19.71
C GLN A 160 0.55 -13.21 19.89
N VAL A 161 0.98 -12.27 19.06
CA VAL A 161 2.28 -11.59 19.19
C VAL A 161 2.08 -10.25 19.88
N THR A 162 2.53 -10.16 21.12
CA THR A 162 2.50 -8.90 21.89
C THR A 162 3.49 -7.90 21.32
N CYS A 163 3.07 -6.64 21.27
CA CYS A 163 3.93 -5.52 20.95
C CYS A 163 4.96 -5.30 22.07
N GLN A 164 6.22 -5.62 21.80
CA GLN A 164 7.32 -5.42 22.75
C GLN A 164 8.38 -4.52 22.12
N ASN A 165 8.75 -3.45 22.82
CA ASN A 165 9.74 -2.47 22.37
C ASN A 165 9.42 -1.86 20.98
N GLY A 166 8.12 -1.66 20.68
CA GLY A 166 7.67 -1.06 19.41
C GLY A 166 7.60 -2.03 18.24
N ALA A 167 7.77 -3.34 18.46
CA ALA A 167 7.62 -4.34 17.40
C ALA A 167 6.81 -5.57 17.85
N ALA A 168 6.02 -6.12 16.92
CA ALA A 168 5.31 -7.38 17.03
C ALA A 168 5.69 -8.26 15.82
N ASP A 169 6.63 -9.18 16.03
CA ASP A 169 7.13 -10.12 15.01
C ASP A 169 7.55 -9.46 13.69
N GLY A 170 8.35 -8.40 13.83
CA GLY A 170 8.92 -7.63 12.72
C GLY A 170 8.05 -6.48 12.22
N TYR A 171 6.78 -6.40 12.63
CA TYR A 171 5.92 -5.26 12.33
C TYR A 171 6.05 -4.18 13.39
N GLU A 172 6.17 -2.92 12.96
CA GLU A 172 6.10 -1.78 13.89
C GLU A 172 4.73 -1.73 14.55
N CYS A 173 4.70 -1.49 15.85
CA CYS A 173 3.46 -1.46 16.63
C CYS A 173 3.52 -0.38 17.72
N ALA A 174 2.38 0.23 18.01
CA ALA A 174 2.24 1.24 19.06
C ALA A 174 0.95 1.00 19.86
N ASN A 175 1.08 0.34 21.02
CA ASN A 175 -0.04 -0.07 21.87
C ASN A 175 -1.12 -0.90 21.15
N ILE A 176 -0.71 -1.66 20.14
CA ILE A 176 -1.55 -2.61 19.41
C ILE A 176 -0.80 -3.92 19.25
N ASP A 177 -1.47 -5.04 19.53
CA ASP A 177 -0.88 -6.37 19.40
C ASP A 177 -1.26 -7.01 18.05
N LEU A 178 -0.37 -7.81 17.49
CA LEU A 178 -0.70 -8.65 16.32
C LEU A 178 -1.36 -9.94 16.81
N VAL A 179 -2.68 -9.99 16.75
CA VAL A 179 -3.46 -11.10 17.30
C VAL A 179 -3.50 -12.31 16.37
N ALA A 180 -3.66 -12.08 15.06
CA ALA A 180 -3.60 -13.13 14.06
C ALA A 180 -3.17 -12.59 12.69
N GLN A 181 -2.64 -13.47 11.84
CA GLN A 181 -2.32 -13.17 10.44
C GLN A 181 -2.78 -14.31 9.52
N LEU A 182 -3.59 -13.96 8.51
CA LEU A 182 -3.96 -14.86 7.41
C LEU A 182 -3.14 -14.53 6.16
N PRO A 183 -2.17 -15.36 5.76
CA PRO A 183 -1.38 -15.11 4.55
C PRO A 183 -2.24 -15.31 3.29
N LEU A 184 -2.01 -14.54 2.24
CA LEU A 184 -2.80 -14.61 0.99
C LEU A 184 -2.90 -16.03 0.39
N PRO A 185 -1.82 -16.85 0.37
CA PRO A 185 -1.92 -18.23 -0.10
C PRO A 185 -2.81 -19.16 0.73
N SER A 186 -3.22 -18.76 1.94
CA SER A 186 -4.12 -19.55 2.80
C SER A 186 -5.59 -19.40 2.45
N PHE A 187 -5.97 -18.38 1.68
CA PHE A 187 -7.34 -18.22 1.18
C PHE A 187 -7.62 -19.25 0.09
N SER A 188 -8.86 -19.75 0.07
CA SER A 188 -9.32 -20.75 -0.88
C SER A 188 -9.18 -20.31 -2.35
N SER A 189 -9.23 -19.01 -2.64
CA SER A 189 -9.05 -18.45 -3.98
C SER A 189 -7.57 -18.22 -4.38
N THR A 190 -6.61 -18.38 -3.47
CA THR A 190 -5.17 -18.13 -3.68
C THR A 190 -4.87 -16.79 -4.39
N PRO A 191 -5.34 -15.65 -3.86
CA PRO A 191 -5.10 -14.33 -4.45
C PRO A 191 -3.60 -13.98 -4.45
N SER A 192 -3.17 -13.20 -5.44
CA SER A 192 -1.80 -12.68 -5.49
C SER A 192 -1.66 -11.33 -4.78
N SER A 193 -2.77 -10.62 -4.60
CA SER A 193 -2.82 -9.33 -3.91
C SER A 193 -4.20 -9.15 -3.27
N ALA A 194 -4.24 -8.33 -2.22
CA ALA A 194 -5.47 -7.91 -1.56
C ALA A 194 -5.56 -6.39 -1.56
N SER A 195 -6.78 -5.90 -1.41
CA SER A 195 -7.12 -4.49 -1.29
C SER A 195 -7.85 -4.27 0.03
N ASP A 196 -8.66 -3.21 0.07
CA ASP A 196 -9.39 -2.69 1.21
C ASP A 196 -10.08 -3.75 2.09
N ILE A 197 -10.30 -3.39 3.35
CA ILE A 197 -11.00 -4.22 4.33
C ILE A 197 -12.18 -3.46 4.93
N TRP A 198 -13.32 -4.15 5.05
CA TRP A 198 -14.51 -3.63 5.72
C TRP A 198 -14.96 -4.57 6.83
N GLY A 199 -15.65 -4.06 7.85
CA GLY A 199 -16.19 -4.85 8.97
C GLY A 199 -17.71 -4.95 8.94
N HIS A 200 -18.26 -6.13 9.26
CA HIS A 200 -19.68 -6.35 9.49
C HIS A 200 -19.91 -7.06 10.83
N VAL A 201 -20.97 -6.66 11.55
CA VAL A 201 -21.41 -7.34 12.77
C VAL A 201 -22.80 -7.91 12.52
N ASP A 202 -22.96 -9.23 12.65
CA ASP A 202 -24.25 -9.88 12.55
C ASP A 202 -25.07 -9.60 13.82
N MET A 203 -26.20 -8.90 13.65
CA MET A 203 -27.06 -8.48 14.75
C MET A 203 -27.79 -9.64 15.45
N ASN A 204 -27.82 -10.84 14.85
CA ASN A 204 -28.53 -11.99 15.42
C ASN A 204 -27.71 -12.73 16.48
N ASN A 205 -26.39 -12.81 16.30
CA ASN A 205 -25.48 -13.58 17.14
C ASN A 205 -24.30 -12.75 17.69
N GLY A 206 -24.08 -11.53 17.18
CA GLY A 206 -22.98 -10.66 17.56
C GLY A 206 -21.65 -11.02 16.91
N ASN A 207 -21.64 -11.93 15.94
CA ASN A 207 -20.42 -12.35 15.25
C ASN A 207 -19.87 -11.21 14.39
N GLU A 208 -18.54 -11.07 14.38
CA GLU A 208 -17.84 -10.04 13.59
C GLU A 208 -17.18 -10.69 12.37
N TYR A 209 -17.29 -10.00 11.24
CA TYR A 209 -16.79 -10.46 9.94
C TYR A 209 -15.93 -9.38 9.29
N ALA A 210 -14.77 -9.78 8.77
CA ALA A 210 -13.98 -8.97 7.86
C ALA A 210 -14.33 -9.33 6.42
N LEU A 211 -14.61 -8.31 5.62
CA LEU A 211 -14.80 -8.37 4.17
C LEU A 211 -13.51 -7.84 3.54
N MET A 212 -12.75 -8.73 2.89
CA MET A 212 -11.46 -8.39 2.29
C MET A 212 -11.59 -8.36 0.77
N GLY A 213 -11.25 -7.23 0.16
CA GLY A 213 -11.09 -7.13 -1.28
C GLY A 213 -9.86 -7.92 -1.72
N LEU A 214 -10.00 -8.74 -2.75
CA LEU A 214 -8.91 -9.52 -3.35
C LEU A 214 -8.82 -9.17 -4.84
N ASN A 215 -7.64 -9.35 -5.44
CA ASN A 215 -7.49 -9.11 -6.87
C ASN A 215 -8.31 -10.08 -7.75
N ASN A 216 -8.77 -11.19 -7.18
CA ASN A 216 -9.63 -12.18 -7.82
C ASN A 216 -11.03 -12.27 -7.21
N GLY A 217 -11.45 -11.29 -6.40
CA GLY A 217 -12.80 -11.28 -5.81
C GLY A 217 -12.89 -10.66 -4.41
N ILE A 218 -13.72 -11.24 -3.55
CA ILE A 218 -13.91 -10.83 -2.15
C ILE A 218 -13.82 -12.09 -1.28
N ALA A 219 -13.10 -12.01 -0.16
CA ALA A 219 -13.15 -13.02 0.90
C ALA A 219 -13.94 -12.50 2.11
N VAL A 220 -14.72 -13.39 2.72
CA VAL A 220 -15.41 -13.14 3.99
C VAL A 220 -14.72 -13.98 5.05
N VAL A 221 -14.28 -13.33 6.12
CA VAL A 221 -13.52 -13.94 7.22
C VAL A 221 -14.30 -13.71 8.52
N ASP A 222 -14.64 -14.78 9.23
CA ASP A 222 -15.15 -14.70 10.60
C ASP A 222 -14.00 -14.34 11.54
N VAL A 223 -14.16 -13.24 12.29
CA VAL A 223 -13.19 -12.73 13.26
C VAL A 223 -13.76 -12.69 14.68
N SER A 224 -14.86 -13.42 14.93
CA SER A 224 -15.50 -13.51 16.25
C SER A 224 -14.56 -14.11 17.32
N ASP A 225 -13.66 -15.01 16.91
CA ASP A 225 -12.44 -15.33 17.66
C ASP A 225 -11.24 -14.67 16.95
N PRO A 226 -10.77 -13.50 17.42
CA PRO A 226 -9.72 -12.75 16.73
C PRO A 226 -8.38 -13.50 16.72
N ALA A 227 -8.16 -14.46 17.65
CA ALA A 227 -6.96 -15.28 17.68
C ALA A 227 -6.99 -16.41 16.63
N ASN A 228 -8.16 -16.76 16.11
CA ASN A 228 -8.35 -17.84 15.15
C ASN A 228 -9.33 -17.39 14.04
N PRO A 229 -8.97 -16.40 13.20
CA PRO A 229 -9.83 -15.96 12.12
C PRO A 229 -9.99 -17.07 11.06
N VAL A 230 -11.20 -17.23 10.52
CA VAL A 230 -11.52 -18.31 9.58
C VAL A 230 -12.22 -17.75 8.34
N GLU A 231 -11.71 -18.09 7.16
CA GLU A 231 -12.40 -17.83 5.89
C GLU A 231 -13.71 -18.62 5.85
N VAL A 232 -14.85 -17.92 5.74
CA VAL A 232 -16.18 -18.55 5.62
C VAL A 232 -16.64 -18.66 4.18
N GLY A 233 -16.03 -17.90 3.26
CA GLY A 233 -16.23 -18.07 1.83
C GLY A 233 -15.62 -16.95 0.98
N THR A 234 -15.61 -17.19 -0.33
CA THR A 234 -15.16 -16.23 -1.35
C THR A 234 -16.21 -16.02 -2.42
N ILE A 235 -16.27 -14.80 -2.94
CA ILE A 235 -17.01 -14.45 -4.15
C ILE A 235 -15.98 -14.09 -5.22
N SER A 236 -15.97 -14.81 -6.34
CA SER A 236 -15.05 -14.54 -7.46
C SER A 236 -15.38 -13.21 -8.16
N GLY A 237 -14.34 -12.46 -8.54
CA GLY A 237 -14.40 -11.24 -9.34
C GLY A 237 -14.08 -11.45 -10.82
#